data_AF-A0ABD5W3X2-F1
#
_entry.id   AF-A0ABD5W3X2-F1
#
_cell.length_a   1.000
_cell.length_b   1.000
_cell.length_c   1.000
_cell.angle_alpha   90.00
_cell.angle_beta   90.00
_cell.angle_gamma   90.00
#
_symmetry.space_group_name_H-M   'P 1'
#
loop_
_entity.id
_entity.type
_entity.pdbx_description
1 polymer ?
#
loop_
_entity_poly.entity_id
_entity_poly.type
_entity_poly.pdbx_seq_one_letter_code
_entity_poly.pdbx_strand_id
1 'polypeptide(L)'
;MRQIGPRGISEGTGVAVLVVLTVVATASVGMTVTLLDDEESNEYGADFSFDHAEELKHLLIFYDEGDSLRAGNLVVSGPQNEVTWAQIEGVAPNATVEPNNLPTRLTPGNAYGAKVNEEDFIEIRYYPERQRNEDSEDPFAEADGIVLATWNEPTEEEDGPIQAPES
;
A
#
# COMPACT_ATOMS: atom_id res chain seq x y z
N MET A 1 -61.87 -5.53 20.68
CA MET A 1 -61.08 -6.41 19.79
C MET A 1 -60.57 -5.59 18.62
N ARG A 2 -59.26 -5.39 18.50
CA ARG A 2 -58.63 -4.74 17.35
C ARG A 2 -57.56 -5.69 16.84
N GLN A 3 -57.84 -6.36 15.72
CA GLN A 3 -56.83 -7.13 15.00
C GLN A 3 -55.77 -6.13 14.50
N ILE A 4 -54.55 -6.27 14.98
CA ILE A 4 -53.37 -5.68 14.33
C ILE A 4 -52.85 -6.80 13.43
N GLY A 5 -53.09 -6.66 12.13
CA GLY A 5 -52.56 -7.60 11.14
C GLY A 5 -51.02 -7.62 11.20
N PRO A 6 -50.38 -8.76 10.96
CA PRO A 6 -48.93 -8.84 10.88
C PRO A 6 -48.51 -7.96 9.71
N ARG A 7 -47.81 -6.87 10.00
CA ARG A 7 -47.08 -6.14 8.96
C ARG A 7 -45.96 -7.08 8.60
N GLY A 8 -46.15 -7.80 7.49
CA GLY A 8 -45.15 -8.66 6.89
C GLY A 8 -43.88 -7.85 6.73
N ILE A 9 -42.94 -8.06 7.66
CA ILE A 9 -41.54 -7.88 7.38
C ILE A 9 -41.29 -8.90 6.28
N SER A 10 -41.31 -8.39 5.06
CA SER A 10 -41.18 -9.16 3.84
C SER A 10 -39.97 -10.06 3.98
N GLU A 11 -40.16 -11.38 3.82
CA GLU A 11 -39.10 -12.38 3.93
C GLU A 11 -37.90 -12.06 3.01
N GLY A 12 -38.10 -11.26 1.94
CA GLY A 12 -37.03 -10.77 1.07
C GLY A 12 -36.23 -9.56 1.59
N THR A 13 -36.81 -8.72 2.46
CA THR A 13 -36.11 -7.52 2.97
C THR A 13 -34.98 -7.90 3.92
N GLY A 14 -35.15 -8.97 4.72
CA GLY A 14 -34.09 -9.48 5.59
C GLY A 14 -32.91 -10.05 4.79
N VAL A 15 -33.19 -10.78 3.71
CA VAL A 15 -32.15 -11.35 2.83
C VAL A 15 -31.39 -10.25 2.09
N ALA A 16 -32.08 -9.23 1.58
CA ALA A 16 -31.43 -8.12 0.89
C ALA A 16 -30.45 -7.35 1.79
N VAL A 17 -30.83 -7.10 3.04
CA VAL A 17 -29.93 -6.46 4.02
C VAL A 17 -28.71 -7.32 4.29
N LEU A 18 -28.89 -8.63 4.48
CA LEU A 18 -27.77 -9.55 4.70
C LEU A 18 -26.82 -9.58 3.50
N VAL A 19 -27.33 -9.64 2.26
CA VAL A 19 -26.49 -9.64 1.06
C VAL A 19 -25.69 -8.35 0.94
N VAL A 20 -26.30 -7.18 1.18
CA VAL A 20 -25.59 -5.90 1.14
C VAL A 20 -24.50 -5.84 2.22
N LEU A 21 -24.80 -6.29 3.44
CA LEU A 21 -23.85 -6.31 4.54
C LEU A 21 -22.70 -7.28 4.27
N THR A 22 -22.99 -8.44 3.67
CA THR A 22 -21.99 -9.41 3.22
C THR A 22 -21.11 -8.82 2.13
N VAL A 23 -21.67 -8.17 1.10
CA VAL A 23 -20.88 -7.53 0.03
C VAL A 23 -19.96 -6.45 0.60
N VAL A 24 -20.45 -5.60 1.50
CA VAL A 24 -19.64 -4.59 2.19
C VAL A 24 -18.54 -5.26 3.04
N ALA A 25 -18.86 -6.37 3.72
CA ALA A 25 -17.89 -7.10 4.52
C ALA A 25 -16.82 -7.82 3.68
N THR A 26 -17.18 -8.44 2.54
CA THR A 26 -16.19 -9.03 1.61
C THR A 26 -15.38 -7.96 0.89
N ALA A 27 -15.95 -6.80 0.58
CA ALA A 27 -15.19 -5.66 0.08
C ALA A 27 -14.22 -5.10 1.13
N SER A 28 -14.46 -5.38 2.42
CA SER A 28 -13.59 -4.97 3.54
C SER A 28 -12.55 -6.03 3.91
N VAL A 29 -12.47 -7.16 3.19
CA VAL A 29 -11.35 -8.09 3.35
C VAL A 29 -10.19 -7.51 2.56
N GLY A 30 -9.49 -6.55 3.18
CA GLY A 30 -8.17 -6.14 2.72
C GLY A 30 -7.33 -7.39 2.53
N MET A 31 -6.69 -7.51 1.37
CA MET A 31 -5.76 -8.60 1.09
C MET A 31 -4.78 -8.70 2.26
N THR A 32 -4.84 -9.81 2.99
CA THR A 32 -3.77 -10.19 3.90
C THR A 32 -2.51 -10.34 3.07
N VAL A 33 -1.52 -9.52 3.41
CA VAL A 33 -0.19 -9.50 2.84
C VAL A 33 0.35 -10.92 2.80
N THR A 34 0.78 -11.36 1.63
CA THR A 34 1.64 -12.52 1.48
C THR A 34 2.82 -12.34 2.43
N LEU A 35 2.96 -13.23 3.41
CA LEU A 35 4.24 -13.39 4.09
C LEU A 35 5.27 -13.69 3.01
N LEU A 36 6.30 -12.87 2.94
CA LEU A 36 7.58 -13.31 2.41
C LEU A 36 8.04 -14.47 3.32
N ASP A 37 7.70 -15.70 2.95
CA ASP A 37 8.33 -16.89 3.53
C ASP A 37 9.80 -16.87 3.11
N ASP A 38 10.66 -16.62 4.11
CA ASP A 38 12.08 -16.97 4.22
C ASP A 38 13.06 -16.44 3.16
N GLU A 39 13.79 -15.35 3.51
CA GLU A 39 15.28 -15.25 3.51
C GLU A 39 15.86 -13.84 3.31
N GLU A 40 15.04 -12.79 3.18
CA GLU A 40 15.55 -11.41 3.20
C GLU A 40 14.61 -10.49 3.99
N SER A 41 14.56 -10.63 5.32
CA SER A 41 14.29 -9.43 6.12
C SER A 41 15.29 -8.39 5.66
N ASN A 42 14.81 -7.29 5.06
CA ASN A 42 15.66 -6.17 4.67
C ASN A 42 16.58 -5.83 5.86
N GLU A 43 17.79 -5.31 5.61
CA GLU A 43 18.81 -5.13 6.66
C GLU A 43 18.34 -4.27 7.87
N TYR A 44 17.21 -3.56 7.73
CA TYR A 44 16.57 -2.71 8.71
C TYR A 44 15.38 -3.35 9.45
N GLY A 45 15.02 -4.59 9.11
CA GLY A 45 13.84 -5.28 9.65
C GLY A 45 12.53 -4.51 9.47
N ALA A 46 12.46 -3.65 8.46
CA ALA A 46 11.34 -2.73 8.26
C ALA A 46 10.16 -3.45 7.63
N ASP A 47 9.01 -3.45 8.31
CA ASP A 47 7.77 -4.09 7.87
C ASP A 47 6.69 -3.03 7.60
N PHE A 48 6.06 -3.11 6.44
CA PHE A 48 5.02 -2.18 6.03
C PHE A 48 3.76 -2.91 5.54
N SER A 49 2.61 -2.50 6.07
CA SER A 49 1.30 -2.91 5.57
C SER A 49 0.64 -1.81 4.74
N PHE A 50 -0.23 -2.23 3.81
CA PHE A 50 -0.96 -1.35 2.92
C PHE A 50 -2.47 -1.55 3.05
N ASP A 51 -3.24 -0.46 3.05
CA ASP A 51 -4.70 -0.48 2.99
C ASP A 51 -5.22 0.51 1.94
N HIS A 52 -5.89 -0.01 0.91
CA HIS A 52 -6.40 0.79 -0.19
C HIS A 52 -7.89 1.07 -0.01
N ALA A 53 -8.24 2.35 0.06
CA ALA A 53 -9.64 2.74 0.11
C ALA A 53 -10.14 3.03 -1.31
N GLU A 54 -10.76 2.03 -1.93
CA GLU A 54 -11.24 2.11 -3.32
C GLU A 54 -12.17 3.32 -3.57
N GLU A 55 -13.06 3.62 -2.62
CA GLU A 55 -14.02 4.73 -2.71
C GLU A 55 -13.33 6.10 -2.74
N LEU A 56 -12.23 6.24 -1.99
CA LEU A 56 -11.49 7.50 -1.83
C LEU A 56 -10.26 7.59 -2.73
N LYS A 57 -9.91 6.49 -3.41
CA LYS A 57 -8.73 6.37 -4.29
C LYS A 57 -7.46 6.86 -3.61
N HIS A 58 -7.27 6.46 -2.35
CA HIS A 58 -6.05 6.69 -1.58
C HIS A 58 -5.49 5.37 -1.07
N LEU A 59 -4.20 5.37 -0.80
CA LEU A 59 -3.49 4.27 -0.16
C LEU A 59 -3.03 4.72 1.23
N LEU A 60 -3.27 3.88 2.23
CA LEU A 60 -2.70 4.03 3.57
C LEU A 60 -1.52 3.09 3.67
N ILE A 61 -0.40 3.59 4.18
CA ILE A 61 0.84 2.87 4.41
C ILE A 61 1.09 2.91 5.91
N PHE A 62 1.22 1.73 6.52
CA PHE A 62 1.52 1.58 7.94
C PHE A 62 2.98 1.14 8.07
N TYR A 63 3.69 1.73 9.02
CA TYR A 63 5.01 1.25 9.41
C TYR A 63 4.87 0.47 10.71
N ASP A 64 4.98 -0.86 10.61
CA ASP A 64 4.50 -1.81 11.62
C ASP A 64 5.61 -2.29 12.55
N GLU A 65 6.77 -2.64 12.00
CA GLU A 65 7.96 -3.10 12.74
C GLU A 65 9.26 -2.65 12.06
N GLY A 66 10.37 -2.60 12.81
CA GLY A 66 11.71 -2.38 12.29
C GLY A 66 12.49 -1.22 12.92
N ASP A 67 13.64 -0.93 12.33
CA ASP A 67 14.55 0.12 12.78
C ASP A 67 14.08 1.53 12.44
N SER A 68 14.41 2.51 13.27
CA SER A 68 14.13 3.92 12.98
C SER A 68 14.81 4.40 11.68
N LEU A 69 14.02 4.86 10.71
CA LEU A 69 14.49 5.34 9.40
C LEU A 69 14.45 6.87 9.32
N ARG A 70 15.26 7.46 8.43
CA ARG A 70 15.17 8.91 8.13
C ARG A 70 14.11 9.19 7.07
N ALA A 71 13.22 10.13 7.36
CA ALA A 71 12.09 10.47 6.49
C ALA A 71 12.53 10.94 5.08
N GLY A 72 13.68 11.60 4.95
CA GLY A 72 14.22 12.07 3.68
C GLY A 72 14.92 10.98 2.85
N ASN A 73 15.11 9.81 3.42
CA ASN A 73 15.80 8.67 2.81
C ASN A 73 14.84 7.53 2.48
N LEU A 74 13.60 7.62 2.95
CA LEU A 74 12.51 6.72 2.64
C LEU A 74 11.72 7.32 1.49
N VAL A 75 11.72 6.65 0.34
CA VAL A 75 11.09 7.10 -0.90
C VAL A 75 9.92 6.18 -1.22
N VAL A 76 8.80 6.79 -1.58
CA VAL A 76 7.62 6.10 -2.08
C VAL A 76 7.48 6.43 -3.55
N SER A 77 7.58 5.39 -4.38
CA SER A 77 7.51 5.48 -5.83
C SER A 77 6.23 4.81 -6.33
N GLY A 78 5.58 5.43 -7.30
CA GLY A 78 4.42 4.87 -7.98
C GLY A 78 4.32 5.37 -9.41
N PRO A 79 3.28 4.97 -10.17
CA PRO A 79 3.19 5.25 -11.60
C PRO A 79 3.05 6.75 -11.92
N GLN A 80 2.58 7.54 -10.95
CA GLN A 80 2.30 8.96 -11.15
C GLN A 80 3.38 9.88 -10.59
N ASN A 81 4.04 9.47 -9.50
CA ASN A 81 4.97 10.33 -8.78
C ASN A 81 5.92 9.53 -7.88
N GLU A 82 7.04 10.15 -7.56
CA GLU A 82 8.04 9.67 -6.61
C GLU A 82 8.30 10.77 -5.58
N VAL A 83 8.18 10.44 -4.29
CA VAL A 83 8.29 11.40 -3.20
C VAL A 83 8.92 10.76 -1.97
N THR A 84 9.63 11.57 -1.19
CA THR A 84 10.13 11.13 0.12
C THR A 84 9.00 11.12 1.15
N TRP A 85 9.14 10.26 2.16
CA TRP A 85 8.26 10.22 3.33
C TRP A 85 8.18 11.58 4.02
N ALA A 86 9.31 12.29 4.08
CA ALA A 86 9.39 13.66 4.59
C ALA A 86 8.45 14.63 3.85
N GLN A 87 8.35 14.52 2.53
CA GLN A 87 7.46 15.35 1.72
C GLN A 87 5.99 14.98 1.93
N ILE A 88 5.67 13.68 2.03
CA ILE A 88 4.30 13.20 2.24
C ILE A 88 3.75 13.72 3.57
N GLU A 89 4.52 13.55 4.64
CA GLU A 89 4.13 13.91 6.02
C GLU A 89 4.41 15.39 6.36
N GLY A 90 5.09 16.12 5.48
CA GLY A 90 5.43 17.53 5.70
C GLY A 90 6.41 17.74 6.86
N VAL A 91 7.30 16.77 7.10
CA VAL A 91 8.32 16.80 8.16
C VAL A 91 9.71 17.10 7.59
N ALA A 92 10.67 17.39 8.46
CA ALA A 92 12.05 17.63 8.03
C ALA A 92 12.68 16.34 7.46
N PRO A 93 13.57 16.41 6.46
CA PRO A 93 14.23 15.22 5.88
C PRO A 93 15.06 14.41 6.89
N ASN A 94 15.59 15.06 7.93
CA ASN A 94 16.33 14.41 9.01
C ASN A 94 15.43 13.93 10.16
N ALA A 95 14.12 14.10 10.05
CA ALA A 95 13.18 13.55 11.02
C ALA A 95 13.21 12.02 10.98
N THR A 96 13.00 11.43 12.15
CA THR A 96 12.96 9.99 12.33
C THR A 96 11.54 9.48 12.10
N VAL A 97 11.41 8.42 11.31
CA VAL A 97 10.19 7.64 11.12
C VAL A 97 10.38 6.36 11.94
N GLU A 98 9.48 6.14 12.89
CA GLU A 98 9.48 4.97 13.78
C GLU A 98 8.19 4.17 13.55
N PRO A 99 8.22 2.84 13.76
CA PRO A 99 7.00 2.05 13.77
C PRO A 99 6.03 2.59 14.83
N ASN A 100 4.84 3.00 14.40
CA ASN A 100 3.90 3.69 15.28
C ASN A 100 2.42 3.40 14.95
N ASN A 101 2.15 2.57 13.94
CA ASN A 101 0.81 2.21 13.48
C ASN A 101 -0.08 3.43 13.10
N LEU A 102 0.52 4.60 12.84
CA LEU A 102 -0.15 5.76 12.26
C LEU A 102 0.03 5.72 10.73
N PRO A 103 -1.06 5.69 9.96
CA PRO A 103 -0.94 5.55 8.52
C PRO A 103 -0.46 6.84 7.87
N THR A 104 0.57 6.71 7.03
CA THR A 104 0.93 7.70 6.03
C THR A 104 0.02 7.51 4.82
N ARG A 105 -0.53 8.60 4.27
CA ARG A 105 -1.55 8.51 3.21
C ARG A 105 -1.01 8.98 1.87
N LEU A 106 -1.20 8.22 0.80
CA LEU A 106 -0.98 8.70 -0.57
C LEU A 106 -2.29 9.23 -1.15
N THR A 107 -2.31 10.52 -1.53
CA THR A 107 -3.55 11.18 -1.97
C THR A 107 -3.25 12.39 -2.86
N PRO A 108 -4.20 12.86 -3.70
CA PRO A 108 -4.02 14.11 -4.44
C PRO A 108 -3.80 15.35 -3.59
N GLY A 109 -4.16 15.29 -2.30
CA GLY A 109 -4.09 16.41 -1.37
C GLY A 109 -2.75 16.64 -0.69
N ASN A 110 -1.74 15.80 -0.93
CA ASN A 110 -0.40 15.96 -0.36
C ASN A 110 0.70 15.86 -1.43
N ALA A 111 1.96 15.72 -1.01
CA ALA A 111 3.09 15.72 -1.93
C ALA A 111 3.03 14.62 -3.00
N TYR A 112 2.40 13.47 -2.72
CA TYR A 112 2.22 12.43 -3.74
C TYR A 112 1.40 12.96 -4.93
N GLY A 113 0.37 13.78 -4.66
CA GLY A 113 -0.30 14.61 -5.67
C GLY A 113 -1.22 13.85 -6.64
N ALA A 114 -1.34 12.54 -6.50
CA ALA A 114 -2.14 11.69 -7.37
C ALA A 114 -3.10 10.77 -6.60
N LYS A 115 -4.12 10.28 -7.31
CA LYS A 115 -4.99 9.21 -6.83
C LYS A 115 -4.23 7.89 -6.97
N VAL A 116 -4.53 6.93 -6.09
CA VAL A 116 -4.02 5.57 -6.18
C VAL A 116 -5.15 4.63 -6.59
N ASN A 117 -4.97 3.88 -7.66
CA ASN A 117 -5.88 2.85 -8.16
C ASN A 117 -5.42 1.46 -7.73
N GLU A 118 -6.34 0.49 -7.74
CA GLU A 118 -6.06 -0.90 -7.34
C GLU A 118 -5.08 -1.62 -8.29
N GLU A 119 -4.82 -1.08 -9.47
CA GLU A 119 -3.83 -1.61 -10.43
C GLU A 119 -2.47 -0.91 -10.35
N ASP A 120 -2.36 0.16 -9.55
CA ASP A 120 -1.12 0.91 -9.44
C ASP A 120 -0.10 0.12 -8.62
N PHE A 121 1.13 0.01 -9.14
CA PHE A 121 2.26 -0.55 -8.39
C PHE A 121 2.89 0.54 -7.52
N ILE A 122 3.04 0.28 -6.22
CA ILE A 122 3.70 1.18 -5.27
C ILE A 122 4.90 0.47 -4.64
N GLU A 123 6.04 1.14 -4.61
CA GLU A 123 7.28 0.65 -4.02
C GLU A 123 7.75 1.61 -2.92
N ILE A 124 8.19 1.06 -1.79
CA ILE A 124 8.87 1.78 -0.72
C ILE A 124 10.33 1.38 -0.73
N ARG A 125 11.21 2.36 -0.90
CA ARG A 125 12.65 2.15 -0.98
C ARG A 125 13.39 3.02 0.04
N TYR A 126 14.43 2.47 0.64
CA TYR A 126 15.32 3.20 1.54
C TYR A 126 16.70 3.40 0.94
N TYR A 127 17.18 4.63 1.02
CA TYR A 127 18.48 5.05 0.51
C TYR A 127 19.38 5.46 1.68
N PRO A 128 20.32 4.61 2.13
CA PRO A 128 21.22 4.94 3.22
C PRO A 128 22.03 6.21 2.92
N GLU A 129 22.28 7.06 3.92
CA GLU A 129 22.91 8.39 3.75
C GLU A 129 24.24 8.38 2.99
N ARG A 130 24.98 7.26 3.00
CA ARG A 130 26.25 7.14 2.28
C ARG A 130 26.10 7.15 0.75
N GLN A 131 24.87 7.02 0.24
CA GLN A 131 24.56 6.92 -1.19
C GLN A 131 23.79 8.12 -1.74
N ARG A 132 23.39 9.07 -0.89
CA ARG A 132 22.63 10.26 -1.31
C ARG A 132 23.59 11.35 -1.80
N ASN A 133 23.51 11.71 -3.07
CA ASN A 133 24.29 12.82 -3.62
C ASN A 133 23.51 14.14 -3.45
N GLU A 134 23.70 14.83 -2.33
CA GLU A 134 22.96 16.07 -2.01
C GLU A 134 23.25 17.24 -2.98
N ASP A 135 24.36 17.17 -3.72
CA ASP A 135 24.76 18.15 -4.73
C ASP A 135 24.17 17.89 -6.13
N SER A 136 23.43 16.78 -6.32
CA SER A 136 22.82 16.40 -7.60
C SER A 136 21.38 16.90 -7.74
N GLU A 137 20.96 17.19 -8.98
CA GLU A 137 19.56 17.52 -9.32
C GLU A 137 18.61 16.37 -8.98
N ASP A 138 19.09 15.13 -9.10
CA ASP A 138 18.45 13.93 -8.60
C ASP A 138 19.38 13.24 -7.58
N PRO A 139 19.08 13.31 -6.27
CA PRO A 139 19.95 12.77 -5.24
C PRO A 139 19.95 11.24 -5.16
N PHE A 140 19.10 10.55 -5.93
CA PHE A 140 18.92 9.10 -5.91
C PHE A 140 19.32 8.40 -7.22
N ALA A 141 19.62 9.16 -8.29
CA ALA A 141 19.90 8.62 -9.63
C ALA A 141 21.01 7.55 -9.72
N GLU A 142 21.98 7.57 -8.81
CA GLU A 142 23.10 6.60 -8.74
C GLU A 142 23.08 5.75 -7.47
N ALA A 143 22.07 5.91 -6.62
CA ALA A 143 21.99 5.25 -5.34
C ALA A 143 21.30 3.89 -5.48
N ASP A 144 21.95 2.84 -4.97
CA ASP A 144 21.33 1.52 -4.88
C ASP A 144 20.47 1.51 -3.62
N GLY A 145 19.19 1.85 -3.80
CA GLY A 145 18.22 1.87 -2.71
C GLY A 145 17.64 0.48 -2.46
N ILE A 146 17.41 0.18 -1.19
CA ILE A 146 16.93 -1.11 -0.71
C ILE A 146 15.41 -1.08 -0.73
N VAL A 147 14.80 -1.99 -1.50
CA VAL A 147 13.34 -2.15 -1.49
C VAL A 147 12.92 -2.69 -0.13
N LEU A 148 12.06 -1.96 0.56
CA LEU A 148 11.54 -2.34 1.87
C LEU A 148 10.17 -3.01 1.77
N ALA A 149 9.33 -2.56 0.83
CA ALA A 149 8.01 -3.11 0.61
C ALA A 149 7.46 -2.76 -0.78
N THR A 150 6.58 -3.61 -1.31
CA THR A 150 5.85 -3.38 -2.56
C THR A 150 4.35 -3.62 -2.37
N TRP A 151 3.53 -2.95 -3.18
CA TRP A 151 2.09 -3.14 -3.25
C TRP A 151 1.66 -3.28 -4.71
N ASN A 152 0.79 -4.28 -4.97
CA ASN A 152 0.36 -4.70 -6.30
C ASN A 152 1.52 -4.93 -7.27
N GLU A 153 2.50 -5.71 -6.83
CA GLU A 153 3.58 -6.14 -7.71
C GLU A 153 3.00 -6.76 -8.98
N PRO A 154 3.41 -6.29 -10.17
CA PRO A 154 2.94 -6.90 -11.41
C PRO A 154 3.38 -8.36 -11.39
N THR A 155 2.42 -9.29 -11.44
CA THR A 155 2.75 -10.70 -11.60
C THR A 155 3.53 -10.85 -12.89
N GLU A 156 4.81 -11.22 -12.80
CA GLU A 156 5.55 -11.69 -13.97
C GLU A 156 4.72 -12.85 -14.54
N GLU A 157 4.13 -12.66 -15.72
CA GLU A 157 3.47 -13.76 -16.42
C GLU A 157 4.52 -14.87 -16.56
N GLU A 158 4.38 -15.96 -15.81
CA GLU A 158 5.22 -17.14 -15.96
C GLU A 158 5.22 -17.48 -17.46
N ASP A 159 6.37 -17.30 -18.12
CA ASP A 159 6.63 -17.78 -19.48
C ASP A 159 6.59 -19.31 -19.42
N GLY A 160 5.37 -19.83 -19.39
CA GLY A 160 5.10 -21.26 -19.39
C GLY A 160 5.78 -21.84 -20.63
N PRO A 161 6.44 -23.01 -20.51
CA PRO A 161 7.25 -23.53 -21.60
C PRO A 161 6.42 -23.60 -22.87
N ILE A 162 6.90 -22.94 -23.94
CA ILE A 162 6.35 -23.07 -25.29
C ILE A 162 6.28 -24.57 -25.61
N GLN A 163 5.10 -25.16 -25.50
CA GLN A 163 4.88 -26.52 -25.97
C GLN A 163 4.99 -26.45 -27.50
N ALA A 164 6.13 -26.94 -28.01
CA ALA A 164 6.30 -27.12 -29.44
C ALA A 164 5.15 -28.02 -29.95
N PRO A 165 4.53 -27.68 -31.10
CA PRO A 165 3.53 -28.56 -31.69
C PRO A 165 4.19 -29.90 -32.00
N GLU A 166 3.70 -30.97 -31.37
CA GLU A 166 4.09 -32.33 -31.74
C GLU A 166 3.79 -32.52 -33.23
N SER A 167 4.82 -32.85 -33.99
CA SER A 167 4.75 -33.09 -35.44
C SER A 167 4.33 -34.51 -35.77
#